data_AF-A0A947QX45-F1
#
_entry.id   AF-A0A947QX45-F1
#
_cell.length_a   1.000
_cell.length_b   1.000
_cell.length_c   1.000
_cell.angle_alpha   90.00
_cell.angle_beta   90.00
_cell.angle_gamma   90.00
#
_symmetry.space_group_name_H-M   'P 1'
#
loop_
_entity.id
_entity.type
_entity.pdbx_description
1 polymer ?
#
loop_
_entity_poly.entity_id
_entity_poly.type
_entity_poly.pdbx_seq_one_letter_code
_entity_poly.pdbx_strand_id
1 'polypeptide(L)' 'MAKKSLIVKTARQKRASEHRHGLGLDPKPGQQVKTYNRCSLCGRSHGYIRKFDICRICFRERAQRGELMGVKKSSW' A
#
# COMPACT_ATOMS: atom_id res chain seq x y z
N MET A 1 1.28 -14.33 -5.09
CA MET A 1 0.34 -13.50 -4.28
C MET A 1 0.78 -13.50 -2.83
N ALA A 2 0.55 -12.42 -2.07
CA ALA A 2 0.94 -12.41 -0.65
C ALA A 2 0.04 -13.32 0.20
N LYS A 3 0.58 -13.88 1.30
CA LYS A 3 -0.21 -14.67 2.27
C LYS A 3 -1.32 -13.80 2.87
N LYS A 4 -2.57 -14.28 2.87
CA LYS A 4 -3.75 -13.56 3.43
C LYS A 4 -3.51 -13.12 4.87
N SER A 5 -2.93 -13.99 5.70
CA SER A 5 -2.59 -13.69 7.09
C SER A 5 -1.73 -12.43 7.25
N LEU A 6 -0.77 -12.24 6.34
CA LEU A 6 0.10 -11.09 6.35
C LEU A 6 -0.64 -9.80 5.92
N ILE A 7 -1.57 -9.90 4.96
CA ILE A 7 -2.40 -8.75 4.52
C ILE A 7 -3.28 -8.29 5.68
N VAL A 8 -3.95 -9.23 6.34
CA VAL A 8 -4.80 -8.97 7.51
C VAL A 8 -3.98 -8.36 8.66
N LYS A 9 -2.76 -8.85 8.90
CA LYS A 9 -1.85 -8.29 9.92
C LYS A 9 -1.55 -6.81 9.66
N THR A 10 -1.17 -6.47 8.43
CA THR A 10 -0.85 -5.08 8.08
C THR A 10 -2.08 -4.17 8.13
N ALA A 11 -3.25 -4.66 7.70
CA ALA A 11 -4.51 -3.92 7.83
C ALA A 11 -4.87 -3.64 9.29
N ARG A 12 -4.70 -4.64 10.18
CA ARG A 12 -4.91 -4.47 11.63
C ARG A 12 -3.96 -3.43 12.23
N GLN A 13 -2.69 -3.45 11.82
CA GLN A 13 -1.69 -2.46 12.28
C GLN A 13 -2.07 -1.03 11.86
N LYS A 14 -2.46 -0.83 10.59
CA LYS A 14 -2.92 0.48 10.09
C LYS A 14 -4.16 0.98 10.85
N ARG A 15 -5.18 0.14 11.00
CA ARG A 15 -6.40 0.48 11.75
C ARG A 15 -6.10 0.84 13.20
N ALA A 16 -5.20 0.11 13.86
CA ALA A 16 -4.81 0.41 15.24
C ALA A 16 -4.05 1.75 15.36
N SER A 17 -3.20 2.10 14.38
CA SER A 17 -2.56 3.43 14.36
C SER A 17 -3.56 4.55 14.09
N GLU A 18 -4.49 4.36 13.15
CA GLU A 18 -5.53 5.33 12.80
C GLU A 18 -6.47 5.59 13.97
N HIS A 19 -6.93 4.53 14.65
CA HIS A 19 -7.78 4.65 15.83
C HIS A 19 -7.10 5.44 16.96
N ARG A 20 -5.80 5.22 17.21
CA ARG A 20 -5.05 5.99 18.22
C ARG A 20 -4.92 7.45 17.83
N HIS A 21 -4.61 7.72 16.57
CA HIS A 21 -4.54 9.08 16.06
C HIS A 21 -5.89 9.81 16.17
N GLY A 22 -7.01 9.12 15.92
CA GLY A 22 -8.36 9.67 16.11
C GLY A 22 -8.70 10.02 17.56
N LEU A 23 -8.05 9.37 18.54
CA LEU A 23 -8.13 9.71 19.96
C LEU A 23 -7.16 10.83 20.38
N GLY A 24 -6.38 11.39 19.44
CA GLY A 24 -5.35 12.38 19.75
C GLY A 24 -4.13 11.83 20.50
N LEU A 25 -3.96 10.50 20.52
CA LEU A 25 -2.87 9.83 21.23
C LEU A 25 -1.73 9.48 20.28
N ASP A 26 -0.50 9.66 20.75
CA ASP A 26 0.67 9.25 20.00
C ASP A 26 0.66 7.75 19.66
N PRO A 27 1.26 7.36 18.51
CA PRO A 27 1.47 5.96 18.18
C PRO A 27 2.21 5.25 19.32
N LYS A 28 1.85 3.99 19.59
CA LYS A 28 2.63 3.18 20.54
C LYS A 28 4.10 3.14 20.07
N PRO A 29 5.08 3.28 20.98
CA PRO A 29 6.49 3.29 20.63
C PRO A 29 6.83 2.02 19.84
N GLY A 30 7.53 2.20 18.71
CA GLY A 30 7.90 1.13 17.79
C GLY A 30 6.79 0.61 16.87
N GLN A 31 5.55 1.08 16.94
CA GLN A 31 4.51 0.70 15.95
C GLN A 31 4.64 1.48 14.64
N GLN A 32 5.07 2.75 14.71
CA GLN A 32 5.21 3.60 13.52
C GLN A 32 6.21 3.00 12.52
N VAL A 33 7.34 2.48 12.99
CA VAL A 33 8.39 1.86 12.16
C VAL A 33 8.01 0.48 11.59
N LYS A 34 7.02 -0.21 12.18
CA LYS A 34 6.63 -1.59 11.80
C LYS A 34 5.59 -1.64 10.68
N THR A 35 5.02 -0.51 10.29
CA THR A 35 3.93 -0.46 9.32
C THR A 35 4.50 -0.40 7.90
N TYR A 36 4.26 -1.45 7.13
CA TYR A 36 4.70 -1.52 5.73
C TYR A 36 3.54 -1.21 4.79
N ASN A 37 3.85 -0.54 3.67
CA ASN A 37 2.90 -0.38 2.58
C ASN A 37 2.82 -1.66 1.75
N ARG A 38 1.59 -2.03 1.39
CA ARG A 38 1.30 -3.19 0.55
C ARG A 38 0.40 -2.75 -0.57
N CYS A 39 0.56 -3.39 -1.73
CA CYS A 39 -0.36 -3.20 -2.85
C CYS A 39 -1.80 -3.49 -2.42
N SER A 40 -2.72 -2.57 -2.70
CA SER A 40 -4.15 -2.72 -2.42
C SER A 40 -4.80 -3.91 -3.16
N LEU A 41 -4.26 -4.27 -4.32
CA LEU A 41 -4.83 -5.32 -5.17
C LEU A 41 -4.29 -6.73 -4.85
N CYS A 42 -2.97 -6.88 -4.81
CA CYS A 42 -2.31 -8.18 -4.71
C CYS A 42 -1.58 -8.43 -3.37
N GLY A 43 -1.53 -7.41 -2.49
CA GLY A 43 -0.90 -7.49 -1.18
C GLY A 43 0.63 -7.57 -1.18
N ARG A 44 1.29 -7.40 -2.33
CA ARG A 44 2.76 -7.44 -2.47
C ARG A 44 3.41 -6.33 -1.63
N SER A 45 4.46 -6.67 -0.89
CA SER A 45 5.19 -5.77 0.02
C SER A 45 6.23 -4.87 -0.66
N HIS A 46 6.77 -5.27 -1.82
CA HIS A 46 7.88 -4.58 -2.48
C HIS A 46 7.45 -3.86 -3.75
N GLY A 47 8.16 -2.76 -4.06
CA GLY A 47 7.93 -1.95 -5.25
C GLY A 47 6.59 -1.24 -5.22
N TYR A 48 6.27 -0.61 -4.09
CA TYR A 48 5.02 0.11 -3.84
C TYR A 48 5.12 1.56 -4.33
N ILE A 49 4.17 1.97 -5.18
CA ILE A 49 4.10 3.32 -5.73
C ILE A 49 3.04 4.10 -4.96
N ARG A 50 3.47 5.01 -4.07
CA ARG A 50 2.59 5.75 -3.14
C ARG A 50 1.45 6.49 -3.84
N LYS A 51 1.70 7.11 -5.00
CA LYS A 51 0.70 7.88 -5.75
C LYS A 51 -0.50 7.04 -6.22
N PHE A 52 -0.30 5.75 -6.48
CA PHE A 52 -1.31 4.86 -7.04
C PHE A 52 -1.73 3.72 -6.08
N ASP A 53 -1.15 3.66 -4.88
CA ASP A 53 -1.42 2.64 -3.86
C ASP A 53 -1.24 1.17 -4.33
N ILE A 54 -0.45 0.94 -5.38
CA ILE A 54 -0.26 -0.38 -6.00
C ILE A 54 1.22 -0.73 -6.18
N CYS A 55 1.51 -2.02 -6.39
CA CYS A 55 2.85 -2.46 -6.71
C CYS A 55 3.18 -2.22 -8.19
N ARG A 56 4.48 -2.21 -8.53
CA ARG A 56 4.99 -2.00 -9.89
C ARG A 56 4.40 -2.94 -10.96
N ILE A 57 4.01 -4.16 -10.59
CA ILE A 57 3.47 -5.16 -11.52
C ILE A 57 2.03 -4.80 -11.87
N CYS A 58 1.19 -4.62 -10.84
CA CYS A 58 -0.18 -4.19 -11.02
C CYS A 58 -0.25 -2.80 -11.68
N PHE A 59 0.70 -1.91 -11.37
CA PHE A 59 0.82 -0.62 -12.06
C PHE A 59 1.05 -0.79 -13.56
N ARG A 60 2.02 -1.63 -13.96
CA ARG A 60 2.31 -1.89 -15.38
C ARG A 60 1.10 -2.49 -16.11
N GLU A 61 0.46 -3.50 -15.52
CA GLU A 61 -0.71 -4.16 -16.12
C GLU A 61 -1.86 -3.18 -16.33
N ARG A 62 -2.15 -2.33 -15.34
CA ARG A 62 -3.22 -1.34 -15.43
C ARG A 62 -2.88 -0.18 -16.36
N ALA A 63 -1.63 0.28 -16.37
CA ALA A 63 -1.16 1.29 -17.31
C ALA A 63 -1.29 0.79 -18.76
N GLN A 64 -0.95 -0.48 -19.01
CA GLN A 64 -1.06 -1.08 -20.34
C GLN A 64 -2.52 -1.27 -20.80
N ARG A 65 -3.44 -1.49 -19.86
CA ARG A 65 -4.89 -1.54 -20.15
C ARG A 65 -5.55 -0.16 -20.28
N GLY A 66 -4.84 0.93 -19.97
CA GLY A 66 -5.40 2.27 -19.96
C GLY A 66 -6.31 2.58 -18.75
N GLU A 67 -6.30 1.74 -17.71
CA GLU A 67 -7.09 1.95 -16.47
C GLU A 67 -6.52 3.11 -15.61
N LEU A 68 -5.28 3.54 -15.86
CA LEU A 68 -4.61 4.63 -15.14
C LEU A 68 -4.65 5.91 -15.96
N MET A 69 -5.52 6.84 -15.57
CA MET A 69 -5.63 8.15 -16.21
C MET A 69 -4.31 8.94 -16.13
N GLY A 70 -3.94 9.58 -17.24
CA GLY A 70 -2.73 10.40 -17.32
C GLY A 70 -1.40 9.64 -17.38
N VAL A 71 -1.41 8.30 -17.46
CA VAL A 71 -0.20 7.49 -17.65
C VAL A 71 -0.07 7.12 -19.12
N LYS A 72 1.06 7.50 -19.73
CA LYS A 72 1.45 7.12 -21.10
C LYS A 72 2.82 6.46 -21.08
N LYS A 73 3.13 5.65 -22.10
CA LYS A 73 4.50 5.16 -22.31
C LYS A 73 5.41 6.35 -22.58
N SER A 74 6.52 6.45 -21.84
CA SER A 74 7.52 7.49 -22.05
C SER A 74 8.36 7.16 -23.28
N SER A 75 8.54 8.15 -24.16
CA SER A 75 9.53 8.14 -25.23
C SER A 75 10.30 9.45 -25.12
N TRP A 76 11.57 9.36 -24.77
CA TRP A 76 12.54 10.45 -24.89
C TRP A 76 13.59 10.01 -25.90
#